data_AF-A0A7S3CET0-F1
#
_entry.id   AF-A0A7S3CET0-F1
#
_cell.length_a   1.000
_cell.length_b   1.000
_cell.length_c   1.000
_cell.angle_alpha   90.00
_cell.angle_beta   90.00
_cell.angle_gamma   90.00
#
_symmetry.space_group_name_H-M   'P 1'
#
loop_
_entity.id
_entity.type
_entity.pdbx_description
1 polymer ?
#
loop_
_entity_poly.entity_id
_entity_poly.type
_entity_poly.pdbx_seq_one_letter_code
_entity_poly.pdbx_strand_id
1 'polypeptide(L)'
;MDEMSTASTTFTEIIRPVFEHYCSYGEKHNYVYMRRGQFLKFARDCRLMNETTDLTELNLIFQKINAQSKKSGDHEQRLSLYEFYLACELIASRIYPGKELEECLRLLYDNNVSPYAQTVPRVDHRGDALMNPGVLEVVRTHQKQLRAIFDYYSKMDQVYGRSLSWKDITHHQNHISINEFLKFAADFAIIPDLLTKSQLTMCFREANFGPKRTSHDTTRLTFPEFEDCLGRCALLGFRYYFKDEDAVKEAKFATHYSEAAKLVWLRAAAKEEAYKFYKKVNTTENARRKSIAAERVNKRNAKLQLKHSETVETVDLRDDNKTKARLHYYPEAGLPAKFHPFTA
;
A
#
# COMPACT_ATOMS: atom_id res chain seq x y z
N MET A 1 8.28 32.15 -47.20
CA MET A 1 7.01 31.65 -46.61
C MET A 1 7.29 30.21 -46.28
N ASP A 2 7.72 29.96 -45.04
CA ASP A 2 7.93 28.60 -44.55
C ASP A 2 6.55 27.99 -44.28
N GLU A 3 6.14 27.04 -45.10
CA GLU A 3 5.12 26.06 -44.75
C GLU A 3 5.66 25.23 -43.58
N MET A 4 5.54 25.75 -42.36
CA MET A 4 5.66 24.95 -41.15
C MET A 4 4.58 23.87 -41.22
N SER A 5 5.00 22.67 -41.62
CA SER A 5 4.24 21.44 -41.45
C SER A 5 3.86 21.30 -39.98
N THR A 6 2.67 21.76 -39.62
CA THR A 6 2.07 21.49 -38.33
C THR A 6 1.73 20.01 -38.33
N ALA A 7 2.58 19.20 -37.70
CA ALA A 7 2.29 17.78 -37.49
C ALA A 7 0.91 17.68 -36.83
N SER A 8 -0.05 17.08 -37.55
CA SER A 8 -1.40 16.87 -37.02
C SER A 8 -1.29 15.94 -35.81
N THR A 9 -1.53 16.48 -34.62
CA THR A 9 -1.48 15.70 -33.39
C THR A 9 -2.62 14.69 -33.41
N THR A 10 -2.29 13.41 -33.28
CA THR A 10 -3.29 12.34 -33.32
C THR A 10 -4.14 12.35 -32.04
N PHE A 11 -5.40 11.91 -32.12
CA PHE A 11 -6.26 11.80 -30.94
C PHE A 11 -5.62 10.98 -29.81
N THR A 12 -4.88 9.93 -30.16
CA THR A 12 -4.13 9.09 -29.21
C THR A 12 -3.09 9.88 -28.41
N GLU A 13 -2.43 10.86 -29.01
CA GLU A 13 -1.47 11.74 -28.32
C GLU A 13 -2.19 12.70 -27.39
N ILE A 14 -3.34 13.24 -27.82
CA ILE A 14 -4.16 14.17 -27.04
C ILE A 14 -4.78 13.49 -25.81
N ILE A 15 -5.25 12.25 -25.95
CA ILE A 15 -5.95 11.54 -24.87
C ILE A 15 -4.99 10.88 -23.87
N ARG A 16 -3.70 10.71 -24.21
CA ARG A 16 -2.70 10.05 -23.35
C ARG A 16 -2.58 10.69 -21.96
N PRO A 17 -2.45 12.02 -21.79
CA PRO A 17 -2.38 12.63 -20.46
C PRO A 17 -3.63 12.38 -19.62
N VAL A 18 -4.81 12.33 -20.25
CA VAL A 18 -6.08 11.99 -19.59
C VAL A 18 -6.01 10.55 -19.08
N PHE A 19 -5.61 9.62 -19.94
CA PHE A 19 -5.43 8.21 -19.58
C PHE A 19 -4.48 8.05 -18.39
N GLU A 20 -3.29 8.64 -18.47
CA GLU A 20 -2.26 8.59 -17.43
C GLU A 20 -2.77 9.16 -16.10
N HIS A 21 -3.51 10.28 -16.15
CA HIS A 21 -4.15 10.85 -14.97
C HIS A 21 -5.07 9.84 -14.28
N TYR A 22 -6.02 9.25 -15.02
CA TYR A 22 -6.98 8.33 -14.44
C TYR A 22 -6.35 6.98 -14.05
N CYS A 23 -5.30 6.52 -14.73
CA CYS A 23 -4.48 5.37 -14.31
C CYS A 23 -3.79 5.61 -12.96
N SER A 24 -3.31 6.83 -12.72
CA SER A 24 -2.66 7.19 -11.46
C SER A 24 -3.65 7.29 -10.29
N TYR A 25 -4.96 7.34 -10.58
CA TYR A 25 -5.99 7.50 -9.56
C TYR A 25 -6.06 6.29 -8.63
N GLY A 26 -5.60 6.51 -7.39
CA GLY A 26 -5.50 5.49 -6.35
C GLY A 26 -4.24 4.63 -6.40
N GLU A 27 -3.42 4.77 -7.44
CA GLU A 27 -2.14 4.09 -7.62
C GLU A 27 -1.15 5.07 -8.27
N LYS A 28 -0.49 5.92 -7.46
CA LYS A 28 0.37 7.04 -7.93
C LYS A 28 1.53 6.64 -8.88
N HIS A 29 1.80 5.34 -9.04
CA HIS A 29 2.85 4.81 -9.91
C HIS A 29 2.30 4.08 -11.15
N ASN A 30 0.98 3.95 -11.29
CA ASN A 30 0.37 3.29 -12.42
C ASN A 30 0.02 4.32 -13.51
N TYR A 31 0.74 4.27 -14.62
CA TYR A 31 0.49 5.11 -15.79
C TYR A 31 0.19 4.28 -17.05
N VAL A 32 0.19 2.95 -16.91
CA VAL A 32 0.21 2.03 -18.06
C VAL A 32 -1.14 1.36 -18.24
N TYR A 33 -1.86 1.09 -17.16
CA TYR A 33 -3.06 0.25 -17.18
C TYR A 33 -4.21 0.85 -16.37
N MET A 34 -5.36 1.00 -17.00
CA MET A 34 -6.58 1.51 -16.38
C MET A 34 -7.48 0.36 -15.90
N ARG A 35 -7.76 0.31 -14.60
CA ARG A 35 -8.74 -0.63 -14.02
C ARG A 35 -10.17 -0.16 -14.29
N ARG A 36 -11.13 -1.09 -14.21
CA ARG A 36 -12.57 -0.80 -14.37
C ARG A 36 -13.04 0.40 -13.55
N GLY A 37 -12.68 0.48 -12.27
CA GLY A 37 -13.09 1.61 -11.41
C GLY A 37 -12.54 2.97 -11.86
N GLN A 38 -11.33 2.99 -12.43
CA GLN A 38 -10.70 4.20 -12.96
C GLN A 38 -11.38 4.63 -14.27
N PHE A 39 -11.68 3.67 -15.15
CA PHE A 39 -12.44 3.91 -16.38
C PHE A 39 -13.85 4.45 -16.12
N LEU A 40 -14.59 3.83 -15.19
CA LEU A 40 -15.92 4.32 -14.83
C LEU A 40 -15.87 5.70 -14.16
N LYS A 41 -14.81 5.98 -13.40
CA LYS A 41 -14.58 7.32 -12.85
C LYS A 41 -14.31 8.33 -13.97
N PHE A 42 -13.45 8.01 -14.94
CA PHE A 42 -13.22 8.83 -16.13
C PHE A 42 -14.52 9.14 -16.84
N ALA A 43 -15.34 8.11 -17.13
CA ALA A 43 -16.59 8.29 -17.84
C ALA A 43 -17.60 9.16 -17.07
N ARG A 44 -17.66 9.02 -15.73
CA ARG A 44 -18.49 9.88 -14.91
C ARG A 44 -18.00 11.32 -14.87
N ASP A 45 -16.71 11.50 -14.62
CA ASP A 45 -16.13 12.84 -14.48
C ASP A 45 -16.23 13.60 -15.81
N CYS A 46 -16.03 12.92 -16.95
CA CYS A 46 -16.18 13.49 -18.30
C CYS A 46 -17.64 13.56 -18.80
N ARG A 47 -18.63 13.28 -17.95
CA ARG A 47 -20.06 13.30 -18.30
C ARG A 47 -20.39 12.47 -19.55
N LEU A 48 -19.79 11.29 -19.66
CA LEU A 48 -20.05 10.34 -20.76
C LEU A 48 -21.33 9.51 -20.53
N MET A 49 -21.98 9.68 -19.38
CA MET A 49 -23.25 9.04 -19.07
C MET A 49 -24.42 9.91 -19.55
N ASN A 50 -25.25 9.35 -20.43
CA ASN A 50 -26.46 9.98 -20.96
C ASN A 50 -27.57 8.92 -21.11
N GLU A 51 -28.68 9.27 -21.75
CA GLU A 51 -29.82 8.35 -21.95
C GLU A 51 -29.46 7.12 -22.81
N THR A 52 -28.47 7.23 -23.70
CA THR A 52 -28.05 6.14 -24.60
C THR A 52 -26.86 5.32 -24.07
N THR A 53 -26.10 5.89 -23.14
CA THR A 53 -24.85 5.33 -22.61
C THR A 53 -24.90 5.42 -21.09
N ASP A 54 -25.58 4.47 -20.45
CA ASP A 54 -25.67 4.41 -18.99
C ASP A 54 -24.43 3.71 -18.38
N LEU A 55 -24.44 3.57 -17.05
CA LEU A 55 -23.36 2.89 -16.32
C LEU A 55 -23.21 1.41 -16.74
N THR A 56 -24.32 0.76 -17.07
CA THR A 56 -24.36 -0.64 -17.50
C THR A 56 -23.65 -0.78 -18.84
N GLU A 57 -23.98 0.07 -19.80
CA GLU A 57 -23.39 0.11 -21.14
C GLU A 57 -21.90 0.43 -21.10
N LEU A 58 -21.46 1.40 -20.30
CA LEU A 58 -20.04 1.70 -20.12
C LEU A 58 -19.27 0.49 -19.56
N ASN A 59 -19.88 -0.22 -18.62
CA ASN A 59 -19.28 -1.44 -18.09
C ASN A 59 -19.23 -2.56 -19.14
N LEU A 60 -20.25 -2.71 -19.99
CA LEU A 60 -20.24 -3.66 -21.10
C LEU A 60 -19.16 -3.32 -22.13
N ILE A 61 -18.96 -2.03 -22.46
CA ILE A 61 -17.85 -1.57 -23.31
C ILE A 61 -16.51 -2.01 -22.71
N PHE A 62 -16.27 -1.73 -21.42
CA PHE A 62 -15.04 -2.13 -20.74
C PHE A 62 -14.79 -3.64 -20.84
N GLN A 63 -15.83 -4.45 -20.55
CA GLN A 63 -15.74 -5.90 -20.59
C GLN A 63 -15.49 -6.43 -22.01
N LYS A 64 -16.16 -5.83 -23.01
CA LYS A 64 -16.00 -6.19 -24.42
C LYS A 64 -14.57 -5.98 -24.89
N ILE A 65 -13.99 -4.81 -24.62
CA ILE A 65 -12.60 -4.50 -25.00
C ILE A 65 -11.62 -5.42 -24.25
N ASN A 66 -11.78 -5.58 -22.93
CA ASN A 66 -10.89 -6.44 -22.16
C ASN A 66 -10.99 -7.92 -22.60
N ALA A 67 -12.17 -8.41 -22.98
CA ALA A 67 -12.34 -9.77 -23.49
C ALA A 67 -11.58 -10.02 -24.81
N GLN A 68 -11.43 -9.00 -25.65
CA GLN A 68 -10.63 -9.09 -26.88
C GLN A 68 -9.12 -9.22 -26.58
N SER A 69 -8.66 -8.63 -25.47
CA SER A 69 -7.27 -8.67 -25.00
C SER A 69 -6.81 -10.01 -24.44
N LYS A 70 -7.74 -10.81 -23.91
CA LYS A 70 -7.45 -12.09 -23.21
C LYS A 70 -6.76 -13.15 -24.07
N LYS A 71 -6.60 -12.93 -25.38
CA LYS A 71 -5.73 -13.75 -26.23
C LYS A 71 -4.25 -13.69 -25.80
N SER A 72 -3.85 -12.70 -25.01
CA SER A 72 -2.46 -12.46 -24.59
C SER A 72 -2.09 -13.11 -23.24
N GLY A 73 -2.99 -13.87 -22.60
CA GLY A 73 -2.68 -14.61 -21.36
C GLY A 73 -2.57 -13.77 -20.09
N ASP A 74 -2.79 -12.45 -20.18
CA ASP A 74 -2.84 -11.59 -18.99
C ASP A 74 -4.24 -11.60 -18.38
N HIS A 75 -4.35 -12.02 -17.12
CA HIS A 75 -5.61 -12.20 -16.42
C HIS A 75 -6.10 -10.92 -15.74
N GLU A 76 -5.37 -9.81 -15.82
CA GLU A 76 -5.76 -8.58 -15.17
C GLU A 76 -6.83 -7.83 -15.97
N GLN A 77 -8.00 -7.57 -15.35
CA GLN A 77 -9.09 -6.78 -15.93
C GLN A 77 -8.71 -5.29 -16.03
N ARG A 78 -7.83 -4.95 -16.96
CA ARG A 78 -7.30 -3.61 -17.20
C ARG A 78 -7.32 -3.25 -18.69
N LEU A 79 -7.28 -1.95 -18.98
CA LEU A 79 -7.10 -1.41 -20.33
C LEU A 79 -5.74 -0.73 -20.42
N SER A 80 -4.95 -1.10 -21.41
CA SER A 80 -3.82 -0.32 -21.93
C SER A 80 -4.32 0.98 -22.58
N LEU A 81 -3.40 1.89 -22.93
CA LEU A 81 -3.74 3.13 -23.64
C LEU A 81 -4.49 2.84 -24.96
N TYR A 82 -4.05 1.82 -25.71
CA TYR A 82 -4.69 1.46 -26.97
C TYR A 82 -6.12 0.94 -26.76
N GLU A 83 -6.33 0.09 -25.77
CA GLU A 83 -7.66 -0.42 -25.43
C GLU A 83 -8.58 0.66 -24.87
N PHE A 84 -8.03 1.60 -24.11
CA PHE A 84 -8.77 2.78 -23.67
C PHE A 84 -9.19 3.67 -24.85
N TYR A 85 -8.31 3.84 -25.84
CA TYR A 85 -8.65 4.52 -27.09
C TYR A 85 -9.80 3.81 -27.83
N LEU A 86 -9.76 2.48 -27.99
CA LEU A 86 -10.85 1.70 -28.59
C LEU A 86 -12.16 1.84 -27.79
N ALA A 87 -12.08 1.89 -26.46
CA ALA A 87 -13.24 2.16 -25.62
C ALA A 87 -13.82 3.57 -25.89
N CYS A 88 -12.97 4.57 -26.08
CA CYS A 88 -13.38 5.93 -26.45
C CYS A 88 -14.05 5.97 -27.84
N GLU A 89 -13.56 5.21 -28.82
CA GLU A 89 -14.22 5.07 -30.14
C GLU A 89 -15.64 4.53 -30.03
N LEU A 90 -15.83 3.46 -29.23
CA LEU A 90 -17.15 2.86 -28.99
C LEU A 90 -18.10 3.82 -28.25
N ILE A 91 -17.59 4.60 -27.30
CA ILE A 91 -18.38 5.62 -26.60
C ILE A 91 -18.74 6.75 -27.56
N ALA A 92 -17.77 7.28 -28.31
CA ALA A 92 -17.96 8.38 -29.24
C ALA A 92 -19.04 8.05 -30.28
N SER A 93 -18.98 6.86 -30.88
CA SER A 93 -19.94 6.39 -31.88
C SER A 93 -21.37 6.23 -31.33
N ARG A 94 -21.52 6.05 -30.02
CA ARG A 94 -22.83 5.96 -29.35
C ARG A 94 -23.39 7.31 -28.92
N ILE A 95 -22.53 8.22 -28.48
CA ILE A 95 -22.93 9.57 -28.09
C ILE A 95 -23.24 10.44 -29.32
N TYR A 96 -22.50 10.22 -30.41
CA TYR A 96 -22.59 11.01 -31.65
C TYR A 96 -22.96 10.13 -32.86
N PRO A 97 -24.16 9.51 -32.88
CA PRO A 97 -24.54 8.62 -33.97
C PRO A 97 -24.66 9.36 -35.31
N GLY A 98 -24.37 8.66 -36.41
CA GLY A 98 -24.53 9.19 -37.78
C GLY A 98 -23.39 10.08 -38.28
N LYS A 99 -22.35 10.31 -37.46
CA LYS A 99 -21.14 11.05 -37.84
C LYS A 99 -20.00 10.09 -38.17
N GLU A 100 -19.01 10.59 -38.91
CA GLU A 100 -17.76 9.86 -39.15
C GLU A 100 -16.99 9.66 -37.84
N LEU A 101 -16.28 8.54 -37.70
CA LEU A 101 -15.56 8.18 -36.48
C LEU A 101 -14.59 9.28 -36.02
N GLU A 102 -13.85 9.89 -36.94
CA GLU A 102 -12.93 10.98 -36.62
C GLU A 102 -13.68 12.19 -36.03
N GLU A 103 -14.84 12.54 -36.61
CA GLU A 103 -15.68 13.62 -36.10
C GLU A 103 -16.28 13.26 -34.72
N CYS A 104 -16.72 12.01 -34.53
CA CYS A 104 -17.21 11.52 -33.24
C CYS A 104 -16.16 11.65 -32.14
N LEU A 105 -14.91 11.23 -32.41
CA LEU A 105 -13.81 11.34 -31.46
C LEU A 105 -13.49 12.80 -31.16
N ARG A 106 -13.41 13.66 -32.18
CA ARG A 106 -13.20 15.09 -31.99
C ARG A 106 -14.27 15.71 -31.09
N LEU A 107 -15.55 15.44 -31.37
CA LEU A 107 -16.67 15.93 -30.53
C LEU A 107 -16.65 15.36 -29.12
N LEU A 108 -16.30 14.09 -28.94
CA LEU A 108 -16.11 13.48 -27.63
C LEU A 108 -15.03 14.24 -26.84
N TYR A 109 -13.90 14.56 -27.47
CA TYR A 109 -12.86 15.32 -26.79
C TYR A 109 -13.31 16.74 -26.47
N ASP A 110 -13.78 17.49 -27.46
CA ASP A 110 -14.09 18.91 -27.32
C ASP A 110 -15.23 19.17 -26.32
N ASN A 111 -16.28 18.34 -26.35
CA ASN A 111 -17.50 18.58 -25.57
C ASN A 111 -17.53 17.84 -24.23
N ASN A 112 -16.80 16.73 -24.11
CA ASN A 112 -16.87 15.86 -22.93
C ASN A 112 -15.53 15.72 -22.22
N VAL A 113 -14.44 15.40 -22.92
CA VAL A 113 -13.17 15.12 -22.24
C VAL A 113 -12.46 16.42 -21.86
N SER A 114 -12.12 17.29 -22.81
CA SER A 114 -11.36 18.53 -22.55
C SER A 114 -11.97 19.42 -21.45
N PRO A 115 -13.31 19.65 -21.40
CA PRO A 115 -13.89 20.55 -20.39
C PRO A 115 -13.95 19.96 -18.97
N TYR A 116 -13.93 18.62 -18.84
CA TYR A 116 -14.31 17.96 -17.60
C TYR A 116 -13.28 16.94 -17.08
N ALA A 117 -12.42 16.42 -17.96
CA ALA A 117 -11.31 15.57 -17.57
C ALA A 117 -10.41 16.37 -16.63
N GLN A 118 -10.13 15.78 -15.48
CA GLN A 118 -9.18 16.36 -14.54
C GLN A 118 -7.76 16.11 -15.08
N THR A 119 -7.38 16.74 -16.20
CA THR A 119 -6.08 16.54 -16.84
C THR A 119 -4.93 17.10 -16.03
N VAL A 120 -5.22 18.07 -15.17
CA VAL A 120 -4.27 18.54 -14.17
C VAL A 120 -4.32 17.52 -13.03
N PRO A 121 -3.23 16.79 -12.73
CA PRO A 121 -3.12 16.10 -11.45
C PRO A 121 -3.55 17.10 -10.39
N ARG A 122 -4.55 16.76 -9.56
CA ARG A 122 -4.82 17.61 -8.39
C ARG A 122 -3.51 17.68 -7.65
N VAL A 123 -2.85 18.83 -7.74
CA VAL A 123 -1.59 19.06 -7.04
C VAL A 123 -1.95 18.81 -5.59
N ASP A 124 -1.40 17.72 -5.06
CA ASP A 124 -1.62 17.34 -3.68
C ASP A 124 -0.72 18.25 -2.86
N HIS A 125 -1.05 19.55 -2.82
CA HIS A 125 -0.25 20.58 -2.17
C HIS A 125 0.06 20.20 -0.71
N ARG A 126 -0.85 19.47 -0.07
CA ARG A 126 -0.65 18.90 1.26
C ARG A 126 0.38 17.78 1.23
N GLY A 127 0.21 16.78 0.37
CA GLY A 127 1.20 15.72 0.19
C GLY A 127 2.59 16.25 -0.16
N ASP A 128 2.69 17.26 -1.02
CA ASP A 128 3.96 17.90 -1.38
C ASP A 128 4.58 18.67 -0.20
N ALA A 129 3.77 19.36 0.61
CA ALA A 129 4.24 20.00 1.84
C ALA A 129 4.80 18.99 2.85
N LEU A 130 4.25 17.76 2.91
CA LEU A 130 4.78 16.68 3.76
C LEU A 130 6.14 16.16 3.31
N MET A 131 6.50 16.36 2.05
CA MET A 131 7.82 15.99 1.52
C MET A 131 8.90 17.02 1.85
N ASN A 132 8.58 18.10 2.57
CA ASN A 132 9.57 19.06 3.02
C ASN A 132 10.59 18.38 3.96
N PRO A 133 11.92 18.55 3.75
CA PRO A 133 12.95 17.89 4.57
C PRO A 133 12.79 18.12 6.07
N GLY A 134 12.35 19.31 6.49
CA GLY A 134 12.12 19.60 7.91
C GLY A 134 10.96 18.80 8.50
N VAL A 135 9.89 18.60 7.72
CA VAL A 135 8.74 17.77 8.13
C VAL A 135 9.15 16.30 8.22
N LEU A 136 9.87 15.80 7.21
CA LEU A 136 10.39 14.43 7.20
C LEU A 136 11.32 14.16 8.39
N GLU A 137 12.14 15.13 8.77
CA GLU A 137 13.05 15.00 9.92
C GLU A 137 12.30 14.92 11.25
N VAL A 138 11.23 15.71 11.42
CA VAL A 138 10.34 15.61 12.61
C VAL A 138 9.67 14.24 12.67
N VAL A 139 9.09 13.75 11.56
CA VAL A 139 8.48 12.41 11.50
C VAL A 139 9.51 11.34 11.83
N ARG A 140 10.71 11.42 11.25
CA ARG A 140 11.81 10.47 11.48
C ARG A 140 12.25 10.45 12.96
N THR A 141 12.33 11.63 13.59
CA THR A 141 12.71 11.79 15.00
C THR A 141 11.73 11.08 15.93
N HIS A 142 10.44 11.08 15.59
CA HIS A 142 9.37 10.49 16.40
C HIS A 142 8.86 9.13 15.87
N GLN A 143 9.51 8.57 14.85
CA GLN A 143 9.01 7.38 14.15
C GLN A 143 8.81 6.18 15.10
N LYS A 144 9.71 5.99 16.07
CA LYS A 144 9.60 4.87 17.03
C LYS A 144 8.36 5.01 17.92
N GLN A 145 8.05 6.22 18.39
CA GLN A 145 6.88 6.52 19.21
C GLN A 145 5.60 6.39 18.38
N LEU A 146 5.59 6.95 17.16
CA LEU A 146 4.47 6.82 16.23
C LEU A 146 4.17 5.35 15.88
N ARG A 147 5.22 4.53 15.68
CA ARG A 147 5.08 3.09 15.46
C ARG A 147 4.43 2.38 16.65
N ALA A 148 4.83 2.72 17.87
CA ALA A 148 4.25 2.14 19.08
C ALA A 148 2.76 2.50 19.24
N ILE A 149 2.38 3.74 18.93
CA ILE A 149 0.99 4.20 18.91
C ILE A 149 0.20 3.41 17.86
N PHE A 150 0.70 3.34 16.62
CA PHE A 150 0.05 2.58 15.56
C PHE A 150 -0.16 1.10 15.97
N ASP A 151 0.88 0.46 16.50
CA ASP A 151 0.83 -0.96 16.92
C ASP A 151 -0.14 -1.22 18.08
N TYR A 152 -0.43 -0.20 18.90
CA TYR A 152 -1.43 -0.28 19.95
C TYR A 152 -2.85 -0.23 19.35
N TYR A 153 -3.15 0.78 18.53
CA TYR A 153 -4.49 0.97 17.98
C TYR A 153 -4.87 -0.06 16.91
N SER A 154 -3.92 -0.59 16.12
CA SER A 154 -4.18 -1.64 15.12
C SER A 154 -4.58 -3.01 15.71
N LYS A 155 -4.43 -3.17 17.03
CA LYS A 155 -4.78 -4.41 17.75
C LYS A 155 -6.07 -4.30 18.54
N MET A 156 -6.69 -3.11 18.62
CA MET A 156 -7.83 -2.89 19.50
C MET A 156 -9.08 -3.68 19.07
N ASP A 157 -9.38 -3.79 17.78
CA ASP A 157 -10.57 -4.52 17.31
C ASP A 157 -10.46 -6.04 17.52
N GLN A 158 -9.27 -6.57 17.83
CA GLN A 158 -9.08 -8.01 18.08
C GLN A 158 -9.71 -8.49 19.40
N VAL A 159 -10.01 -7.57 20.32
CA VAL A 159 -10.41 -7.91 21.70
C VAL A 159 -11.91 -8.26 21.80
N TYR A 160 -12.74 -7.90 20.82
CA TYR A 160 -14.19 -8.14 20.87
C TYR A 160 -14.60 -9.50 20.25
N GLY A 161 -14.20 -10.59 20.90
CA GLY A 161 -14.97 -11.83 20.99
C GLY A 161 -15.20 -12.70 19.74
N ARG A 162 -14.56 -12.43 18.59
CA ARG A 162 -14.59 -13.32 17.42
C ARG A 162 -13.31 -14.15 17.34
N SER A 163 -13.42 -15.46 17.10
CA SER A 163 -12.28 -16.30 16.72
C SER A 163 -11.67 -15.79 15.41
N LEU A 164 -10.48 -15.19 15.50
CA LEU A 164 -9.75 -14.67 14.35
C LEU A 164 -8.91 -15.78 13.71
N SER A 165 -8.93 -15.85 12.38
CA SER A 165 -7.98 -16.67 11.63
C SER A 165 -6.57 -16.08 11.76
N TRP A 166 -5.52 -16.90 11.67
CA TRP A 166 -4.13 -16.42 11.58
C TRP A 166 -3.92 -15.42 10.42
N LYS A 167 -4.68 -15.58 9.32
CA LYS A 167 -4.70 -14.61 8.22
C LYS A 167 -5.23 -13.24 8.68
N ASP A 168 -6.28 -13.23 9.49
CA ASP A 168 -6.84 -12.00 10.05
C ASP A 168 -5.84 -11.36 11.02
N ILE A 169 -5.22 -12.16 11.90
CA ILE A 169 -4.21 -11.65 12.85
C ILE A 169 -3.08 -10.94 12.11
N THR A 170 -2.53 -11.55 11.05
CA THR A 170 -1.43 -10.97 10.27
C THR A 170 -1.88 -9.73 9.48
N HIS A 171 -3.11 -9.73 8.99
CA HIS A 171 -3.69 -8.61 8.26
C HIS A 171 -3.97 -7.40 9.18
N HIS A 172 -4.47 -7.65 10.39
CA HIS A 172 -4.77 -6.64 11.39
C HIS A 172 -3.50 -6.05 12.02
N GLN A 173 -2.44 -6.83 12.21
CA GLN A 173 -1.20 -6.32 12.80
C GLN A 173 -0.50 -5.23 11.98
N ASN A 174 -0.78 -5.13 10.68
CA ASN A 174 -0.07 -4.23 9.77
C ASN A 174 -0.90 -3.02 9.32
N HIS A 175 -2.15 -2.91 9.75
CA HIS A 175 -3.06 -1.88 9.29
C HIS A 175 -3.92 -1.32 10.42
N ILE A 176 -4.21 -0.02 10.38
CA ILE A 176 -5.18 0.64 11.26
C ILE A 176 -6.45 0.98 10.48
N SER A 177 -7.62 0.62 11.00
CA SER A 177 -8.91 0.95 10.41
C SER A 177 -9.32 2.40 10.69
N ILE A 178 -10.31 2.91 9.96
CA ILE A 178 -10.87 4.25 10.25
C ILE A 178 -11.42 4.37 11.67
N ASN A 179 -12.03 3.31 12.22
CA ASN A 179 -12.58 3.35 13.58
C ASN A 179 -11.48 3.39 14.63
N GLU A 180 -10.43 2.59 14.44
CA GLU A 180 -9.24 2.59 15.31
C GLU A 180 -8.52 3.95 15.23
N PHE A 181 -8.41 4.54 14.04
CA PHE A 181 -7.84 5.88 13.85
C PHE A 181 -8.69 6.98 14.48
N LEU A 182 -10.03 6.91 14.38
CA LEU A 182 -10.92 7.86 15.04
C LEU A 182 -10.82 7.76 16.56
N LYS A 183 -10.66 6.54 17.11
CA LYS A 183 -10.43 6.36 18.54
C LYS A 183 -9.09 6.98 18.97
N PHE A 184 -8.02 6.69 18.24
CA PHE A 184 -6.72 7.36 18.42
C PHE A 184 -6.87 8.88 18.41
N ALA A 185 -7.59 9.43 17.44
CA ALA A 185 -7.78 10.87 17.32
C ALA A 185 -8.59 11.47 18.49
N ALA A 186 -9.52 10.71 19.08
CA ALA A 186 -10.23 11.13 20.29
C ALA A 186 -9.34 11.08 21.53
N ASP A 187 -8.59 10.00 21.71
CA ASP A 187 -7.72 9.80 22.89
C ASP A 187 -6.59 10.87 22.97
N PHE A 188 -6.16 11.40 21.81
CA PHE A 188 -5.15 12.46 21.72
C PHE A 188 -5.75 13.87 21.52
N ALA A 189 -7.07 14.03 21.72
CA ALA A 189 -7.79 15.30 21.55
C ALA A 189 -7.57 15.97 20.17
N ILE A 190 -7.31 15.19 19.13
CA ILE A 190 -7.31 15.68 17.74
C ILE A 190 -8.76 15.98 17.33
N ILE A 191 -9.71 15.15 17.78
CA ILE A 191 -11.14 15.47 17.77
C ILE A 191 -11.64 15.66 19.21
N PRO A 192 -12.56 16.62 19.46
CA PRO A 192 -13.06 17.61 18.50
C PRO A 192 -12.17 18.87 18.39
N ASP A 193 -11.12 18.98 19.21
CA ASP A 193 -10.44 20.26 19.46
C ASP A 193 -9.66 20.79 18.26
N LEU A 194 -8.96 19.92 17.53
CA LEU A 194 -8.14 20.33 16.37
C LEU A 194 -8.88 20.20 15.05
N LEU A 195 -9.65 19.12 14.87
CA LEU A 195 -10.35 18.79 13.64
C LEU A 195 -11.75 18.25 13.94
N THR A 196 -12.65 18.35 12.96
CA THR A 196 -13.92 17.63 12.96
C THR A 196 -13.74 16.19 12.50
N LYS A 197 -14.68 15.31 12.84
CA LYS A 197 -14.73 13.92 12.35
C LYS A 197 -14.71 13.84 10.80
N SER A 198 -15.39 14.77 10.13
CA SER A 198 -15.43 14.83 8.66
C SER A 198 -14.06 15.16 8.07
N GLN A 199 -13.34 16.10 8.67
CA GLN A 199 -11.99 16.48 8.26
C GLN A 199 -10.99 15.33 8.45
N LEU A 200 -11.04 14.61 9.58
CA LEU A 200 -10.22 13.42 9.80
C LEU A 200 -10.50 12.32 8.77
N THR A 201 -11.78 12.07 8.47
CA THR A 201 -12.17 11.06 7.48
C THR A 201 -11.65 11.42 6.09
N MET A 202 -11.63 12.71 5.75
CA MET A 202 -11.01 13.19 4.51
C MET A 202 -9.49 12.94 4.50
N CYS A 203 -8.76 13.34 5.55
CA CYS A 203 -7.31 13.09 5.67
C CYS A 203 -6.96 11.60 5.57
N PHE A 204 -7.76 10.73 6.21
CA PHE A 204 -7.59 9.28 6.14
C PHE A 204 -7.74 8.75 4.71
N ARG A 205 -8.77 9.19 3.99
CA ARG A 205 -9.01 8.77 2.60
C ARG A 205 -7.93 9.26 1.64
N GLU A 206 -7.40 10.46 1.86
CA GLU A 206 -6.33 11.03 1.05
C GLU A 206 -4.98 10.32 1.28
N ALA A 207 -4.72 9.92 2.53
CA ALA A 207 -3.48 9.24 2.91
C ALA A 207 -3.45 7.73 2.57
N ASN A 208 -4.60 7.12 2.26
CA ASN A 208 -4.67 5.72 1.84
C ASN A 208 -4.23 5.59 0.37
N PHE A 209 -2.97 5.25 0.09
CA PHE A 209 -2.39 5.15 -1.26
C PHE A 209 -1.94 3.71 -1.67
N GLY A 210 -2.43 2.68 -0.98
CA GLY A 210 -2.05 1.28 -1.20
C GLY A 210 -2.33 0.74 -2.62
N PRO A 211 -1.43 -0.09 -3.20
CA PRO A 211 -1.46 -0.55 -4.59
C PRO A 211 -2.55 -1.60 -4.92
N LYS A 212 -3.33 -2.03 -3.92
CA LYS A 212 -4.38 -3.05 -4.07
C LYS A 212 -5.65 -2.59 -3.38
N ARG A 213 -6.22 -1.49 -3.88
CA ARG A 213 -7.57 -1.07 -3.51
C ARG A 213 -8.61 -2.07 -4.03
N THR A 214 -8.78 -3.19 -3.33
CA THR A 214 -10.06 -3.88 -3.37
C THR A 214 -11.08 -2.99 -2.65
N SER A 215 -12.37 -3.05 -3.01
CA SER A 215 -13.42 -2.22 -2.40
C SER A 215 -13.42 -2.25 -0.87
N HIS A 216 -12.96 -3.35 -0.28
CA HIS A 216 -12.88 -3.57 1.16
C HIS A 216 -11.65 -2.95 1.85
N ASP A 217 -10.58 -2.63 1.10
CA ASP A 217 -9.29 -2.19 1.66
C ASP A 217 -9.13 -0.66 1.76
N THR A 218 -10.09 0.11 1.23
CA THR A 218 -10.11 1.58 1.33
C THR A 218 -10.32 2.12 2.75
N THR A 219 -10.51 1.22 3.72
CA THR A 219 -10.88 1.54 5.10
C THR A 219 -9.72 1.39 6.08
N ARG A 220 -8.50 1.14 5.58
CA ARG A 220 -7.32 0.80 6.37
C ARG A 220 -6.08 1.55 5.90
N LEU A 221 -5.19 1.92 6.83
CA LEU A 221 -3.89 2.52 6.55
C LEU A 221 -2.77 1.61 7.05
N THR A 222 -1.74 1.42 6.23
CA THR A 222 -0.42 0.95 6.63
C THR A 222 0.29 1.98 7.50
N PHE A 223 1.43 1.62 8.11
CA PHE A 223 2.18 2.56 8.94
C PHE A 223 2.65 3.84 8.22
N PRO A 224 3.22 3.78 6.99
CA PRO A 224 3.56 5.00 6.24
C PRO A 224 2.34 5.86 5.89
N GLU A 225 1.21 5.22 5.57
CA GLU A 225 -0.04 5.94 5.28
C GLU A 225 -0.63 6.58 6.55
N PHE A 226 -0.41 5.98 7.73
CA PHE A 226 -0.74 6.60 9.01
C PHE A 226 0.13 7.84 9.29
N GLU A 227 1.44 7.79 9.02
CA GLU A 227 2.33 8.96 9.12
C GLU A 227 1.88 10.08 8.16
N ASP A 228 1.55 9.76 6.91
CA ASP A 228 1.00 10.71 5.93
C ASP A 228 -0.33 11.30 6.42
N CYS A 229 -1.22 10.46 6.97
CA CYS A 229 -2.49 10.90 7.53
C CYS A 229 -2.32 11.89 8.68
N LEU A 230 -1.39 11.62 9.62
CA LEU A 230 -1.06 12.55 10.70
C LEU A 230 -0.51 13.88 10.15
N GLY A 231 0.37 13.81 9.16
CA GLY A 231 0.87 14.98 8.47
C GLY A 231 -0.26 15.83 7.88
N ARG A 232 -1.20 15.22 7.17
CA ARG A 232 -2.38 15.91 6.62
C ARG A 232 -3.27 16.50 7.71
N CYS A 233 -3.45 15.80 8.82
CA CYS A 233 -4.19 16.30 9.97
C CYS A 233 -3.52 17.54 10.55
N ALA A 234 -2.19 17.54 10.69
CA ALA A 234 -1.44 18.69 11.18
C ALA A 234 -1.57 19.89 10.23
N LEU A 235 -1.38 19.69 8.92
CA LEU A 235 -1.54 20.74 7.92
C LEU A 235 -2.96 21.34 7.96
N LEU A 236 -3.99 20.51 8.11
CA LEU A 236 -5.37 20.97 8.15
C LEU A 236 -5.71 21.67 9.48
N GLY A 237 -5.30 21.10 10.60
CA GLY A 237 -5.62 21.58 11.94
C GLY A 237 -4.93 22.89 12.28
N PHE A 238 -3.67 23.04 11.87
CA PHE A 238 -2.90 24.28 12.05
C PHE A 238 -3.06 25.28 10.90
N ARG A 239 -4.07 25.06 10.03
CA ARG A 239 -4.42 25.93 8.91
C ARG A 239 -3.21 26.29 8.05
N TYR A 240 -2.40 25.30 7.69
CA TYR A 240 -1.33 25.49 6.73
C TYR A 240 -1.93 25.92 5.39
N TYR A 241 -1.62 27.14 4.98
CA TYR A 241 -1.95 27.65 3.66
C TYR A 241 -0.75 27.47 2.76
N PHE A 242 -0.93 26.72 1.68
CA PHE A 242 0.02 26.73 0.58
C PHE A 242 0.01 28.14 -0.01
N LYS A 243 1.14 28.85 0.06
CA LYS A 243 1.23 30.18 -0.53
C LYS A 243 1.34 30.00 -2.04
N ASP A 244 0.36 30.50 -2.79
CA ASP A 244 0.41 30.49 -4.25
C ASP A 244 1.67 31.19 -4.79
N GLU A 245 2.34 32.05 -4.02
CA GLU A 245 3.64 32.62 -4.42
C GLU A 245 4.73 31.56 -4.69
N ASP A 246 4.66 30.40 -4.02
CA ASP A 246 5.54 29.26 -4.31
C ASP A 246 5.11 28.55 -5.61
N ALA A 247 3.80 28.49 -5.89
CA ALA A 247 3.27 28.02 -7.18
C ALA A 247 3.48 29.00 -8.33
N VAL A 248 3.53 30.32 -8.10
CA VAL A 248 3.73 31.36 -9.12
C VAL A 248 5.21 31.48 -9.49
N LYS A 249 6.13 31.18 -8.56
CA LYS A 249 7.53 30.90 -8.91
C LYS A 249 7.64 29.66 -9.78
N GLU A 250 6.79 28.65 -9.61
CA GLU A 250 6.65 27.51 -10.53
C GLU A 250 5.86 27.86 -11.83
N ALA A 251 4.90 28.79 -11.81
CA ALA A 251 4.10 29.16 -13.00
C ALA A 251 4.85 30.09 -13.96
N LYS A 252 5.83 30.86 -13.49
CA LYS A 252 6.79 31.56 -14.36
C LYS A 252 7.70 30.60 -15.15
N PHE A 253 7.70 29.28 -14.85
CA PHE A 253 8.32 28.25 -15.70
C PHE A 253 7.45 27.82 -16.89
N ALA A 254 6.18 28.25 -16.99
CA ALA A 254 5.29 27.83 -18.07
C ALA A 254 5.74 28.30 -19.46
N THR A 255 6.67 29.25 -19.58
CA THR A 255 7.27 29.64 -20.86
C THR A 255 8.30 28.64 -21.40
N HIS A 256 8.75 27.67 -20.59
CA HIS A 256 9.66 26.61 -21.02
C HIS A 256 9.18 25.23 -20.56
N TYR A 257 8.16 24.73 -21.24
CA TYR A 257 7.59 23.39 -21.02
C TYR A 257 8.65 22.26 -20.99
N SER A 258 9.74 22.37 -21.75
CA SER A 258 10.83 21.40 -21.78
C SER A 258 11.63 21.35 -20.47
N GLU A 259 11.83 22.48 -19.79
CA GLU A 259 12.53 22.53 -18.51
C GLU A 259 11.63 22.07 -17.36
N ALA A 260 10.35 22.44 -17.40
CA ALA A 260 9.36 21.94 -16.45
C ALA A 260 9.20 20.42 -16.54
N ALA A 261 9.10 19.86 -17.76
CA ALA A 261 9.08 18.42 -17.99
C ALA A 261 10.37 17.74 -17.50
N LYS A 262 11.55 18.36 -17.75
CA LYS A 262 12.85 17.87 -17.26
C LYS A 262 12.91 17.87 -15.73
N LEU A 263 12.40 18.89 -15.05
CA LEU A 263 12.36 18.96 -13.58
C LEU A 263 11.37 17.97 -12.97
N VAL A 264 10.18 17.79 -13.57
CA VAL A 264 9.23 16.74 -13.16
C VAL A 264 9.86 15.36 -13.34
N TRP A 265 10.55 15.13 -14.46
CA TRP A 265 11.28 13.90 -14.71
C TRP A 265 12.43 13.71 -13.72
N LEU A 266 13.22 14.74 -13.41
CA LEU A 266 14.28 14.69 -12.39
C LEU A 266 13.72 14.45 -10.98
N ARG A 267 12.58 15.04 -10.62
CA ARG A 267 11.89 14.79 -9.34
C ARG A 267 11.33 13.37 -9.28
N ALA A 268 10.77 12.86 -10.37
CA ALA A 268 10.32 11.47 -10.48
C ALA A 268 11.50 10.50 -10.37
N ALA A 269 12.62 10.78 -11.05
CA ALA A 269 13.85 10.01 -10.96
C ALA A 269 14.45 10.07 -9.55
N ALA A 270 14.46 11.22 -8.88
CA ALA A 270 14.89 11.35 -7.49
C ALA A 270 13.98 10.61 -6.52
N LYS A 271 12.66 10.61 -6.73
CA LYS A 271 11.71 9.77 -5.98
C LYS A 271 11.97 8.28 -6.20
N GLU A 272 12.28 7.87 -7.43
CA GLU A 272 12.61 6.49 -7.76
C GLU A 272 13.93 6.05 -7.11
N GLU A 273 14.97 6.89 -7.15
CA GLU A 273 16.25 6.71 -6.45
C GLU A 273 16.04 6.59 -4.93
N ALA A 274 15.27 7.49 -4.33
CA ALA A 274 14.94 7.44 -2.90
C ALA A 274 14.16 6.16 -2.54
N TYR A 275 13.24 5.73 -3.40
CA TYR A 275 12.51 4.48 -3.22
C TYR A 275 13.42 3.25 -3.36
N LYS A 276 14.33 3.22 -4.35
CA LYS A 276 15.35 2.17 -4.51
C LYS A 276 16.26 2.09 -3.28
N PHE A 277 16.71 3.24 -2.78
CA PHE A 277 17.50 3.34 -1.55
C PHE A 277 16.72 2.80 -0.35
N TYR A 278 15.48 3.26 -0.14
CA TYR A 278 14.60 2.78 0.93
C TYR A 278 14.41 1.26 0.86
N LYS A 279 14.10 0.71 -0.32
CA LYS A 279 13.95 -0.73 -0.55
C LYS A 279 15.23 -1.48 -0.20
N LYS A 280 16.40 -0.97 -0.59
CA LYS A 280 17.71 -1.54 -0.26
C LYS A 280 17.94 -1.58 1.24
N VAL A 281 17.74 -0.46 1.95
CA VAL A 281 17.88 -0.38 3.41
C VAL A 281 16.94 -1.36 4.10
N ASN A 282 15.69 -1.44 3.65
CA ASN A 282 14.71 -2.36 4.24
C ASN A 282 15.04 -3.83 3.97
N THR A 283 15.58 -4.18 2.79
CA THR A 283 16.08 -5.53 2.52
C THR A 283 17.27 -5.89 3.41
N THR A 284 18.20 -4.95 3.64
CA THR A 284 19.34 -5.17 4.55
C THR A 284 18.89 -5.35 6.00
N GLU A 285 17.95 -4.52 6.46
CA GLU A 285 17.39 -4.62 7.81
C GLU A 285 16.58 -5.92 7.99
N ASN A 286 15.79 -6.32 6.99
CA ASN A 286 15.09 -7.61 7.01
C ASN A 286 16.06 -8.81 7.01
N ALA A 287 17.15 -8.74 6.23
CA ALA A 287 18.19 -9.76 6.26
C ALA A 287 18.87 -9.84 7.63
N ARG A 288 19.16 -8.70 8.26
CA ARG A 288 19.69 -8.61 9.62
C ARG A 288 18.73 -9.23 10.64
N ARG A 289 17.43 -8.92 10.56
CA ARG A 289 16.39 -9.51 11.44
C ARG A 289 16.30 -11.02 11.28
N LYS A 290 16.36 -11.54 10.04
CA LYS A 290 16.39 -12.98 9.76
C LYS A 290 17.63 -13.64 10.36
N SER A 291 18.81 -13.01 10.23
CA SER A 291 20.06 -13.51 10.81
C SER A 291 19.97 -13.61 12.34
N ILE A 292 19.50 -12.55 13.01
CA ILE A 292 19.31 -12.54 14.47
C ILE A 292 18.30 -13.61 14.91
N ALA A 293 17.21 -13.79 14.16
CA ALA A 293 16.23 -14.84 14.44
C ALA A 293 16.83 -16.24 14.29
N ALA A 294 17.62 -16.48 13.24
CA ALA A 294 18.32 -17.75 13.04
C ALA A 294 19.34 -18.03 14.17
N GLU A 295 20.10 -17.02 14.60
CA GLU A 295 21.04 -17.15 15.72
C GLU A 295 20.32 -17.53 17.02
N ARG A 296 19.14 -16.93 17.29
CA ARG A 296 18.31 -17.29 18.46
C ARG A 296 17.81 -18.73 18.40
N VAL A 297 17.41 -19.21 17.23
CA VAL A 297 17.01 -20.61 17.02
C VAL A 297 18.20 -21.55 17.26
N ASN A 298 19.37 -21.23 16.71
CA ASN A 298 20.58 -22.03 16.92
C ASN A 298 20.99 -22.09 18.39
N LYS A 299 20.97 -20.94 19.11
CA LYS A 299 21.23 -20.90 20.57
C LYS A 299 20.21 -21.73 21.35
N ARG A 300 18.94 -21.72 20.95
CA ARG A 300 17.90 -22.56 21.59
C ARG A 300 18.17 -24.04 21.35
N ASN A 301 18.52 -24.43 20.14
CA ASN A 301 18.81 -25.82 19.79
C ASN A 301 20.06 -26.34 20.51
N ALA A 302 21.12 -25.53 20.59
CA ALA A 302 22.33 -25.88 21.35
C ALA A 302 22.03 -26.10 22.85
N LYS A 303 21.19 -25.24 23.45
CA LYS A 303 20.73 -25.44 24.84
C LYS A 303 19.91 -26.73 25.02
N LEU A 304 19.09 -27.09 24.04
CA LEU A 304 18.31 -28.34 24.09
C LEU A 304 19.21 -29.57 23.96
N GLN A 305 20.24 -29.52 23.10
CA GLN A 305 21.24 -30.59 22.98
C GLN A 305 22.04 -30.77 24.27
N LEU A 306 22.49 -29.68 24.89
CA LEU A 306 23.23 -29.74 26.16
C LEU A 306 22.38 -30.34 27.29
N LYS A 307 21.10 -29.94 27.38
CA LYS A 307 20.16 -30.56 28.32
C LYS A 307 19.95 -32.04 28.03
N HIS A 308 19.90 -32.43 26.76
CA HIS A 308 19.74 -33.83 26.39
C HIS A 308 20.96 -34.65 26.80
N SER A 309 22.19 -34.17 26.58
CA SER A 309 23.40 -34.87 27.01
C SER A 309 23.49 -35.00 28.53
N GLU A 310 23.16 -33.94 29.29
CA GLU A 310 23.09 -33.99 30.76
C GLU A 310 22.05 -35.03 31.24
N THR A 311 20.93 -35.15 30.52
CA THR A 311 19.89 -36.14 30.86
C THR A 311 20.35 -37.57 30.56
N VAL A 312 21.09 -37.78 29.48
CA VAL A 312 21.63 -39.11 29.12
C VAL A 312 22.70 -39.56 30.13
N GLU A 313 23.67 -38.70 30.46
CA GLU A 313 24.69 -39.02 31.46
C GLU A 313 24.11 -39.31 32.85
N THR A 314 23.05 -38.59 33.25
CA THR A 314 22.38 -38.84 34.53
C THR A 314 21.55 -40.13 34.54
N VAL A 315 21.07 -40.59 33.38
CA VAL A 315 20.42 -41.91 33.25
C VAL A 315 21.45 -43.03 33.32
N ASP A 316 22.59 -42.91 32.63
CA ASP A 316 23.66 -43.90 32.66
C ASP A 316 24.25 -44.07 34.07
N LEU A 317 24.49 -42.97 34.80
CA LEU A 317 24.93 -43.02 36.20
C LEU A 317 23.89 -43.65 37.15
N ARG A 318 22.59 -43.53 36.84
CA ARG A 318 21.53 -44.19 37.62
C ARG A 318 21.50 -45.69 37.35
N ASP A 319 21.71 -46.11 36.12
CA ASP A 319 21.72 -47.53 35.76
C ASP A 319 22.99 -48.25 36.24
N ASP A 320 24.15 -47.59 36.24
CA ASP A 320 25.36 -48.10 36.89
C ASP A 320 25.19 -48.28 38.41
N ASN A 321 24.56 -47.31 39.07
CA ASN A 321 24.26 -47.43 40.50
C ASN A 321 23.23 -48.53 40.81
N LYS A 322 22.23 -48.73 39.95
CA LYS A 322 21.29 -49.86 40.07
C LYS A 322 21.99 -51.21 39.85
N THR A 323 22.95 -51.27 38.94
CA THR A 323 23.71 -52.50 38.64
C THR A 323 24.64 -52.85 39.79
N LYS A 324 25.32 -51.86 40.40
CA LYS A 324 26.11 -52.05 41.63
C LYS A 324 25.24 -52.41 42.84
N ALA A 325 24.03 -51.85 42.95
CA ALA A 325 23.09 -52.21 44.02
C ALA A 325 22.55 -53.66 43.86
N ARG A 326 22.41 -54.15 42.62
CA ARG A 326 22.04 -55.55 42.34
C ARG A 326 23.16 -56.56 42.62
N LEU A 327 24.43 -56.17 42.45
CA LEU A 327 25.59 -57.01 42.79
C LEU A 327 25.73 -57.30 44.30
N HIS A 328 25.07 -56.53 45.17
CA HIS A 328 24.99 -56.79 46.61
C HIS A 328 23.68 -57.45 47.06
N TYR A 329 22.84 -57.89 46.13
CA TYR A 329 21.56 -58.52 46.43
C TYR A 329 21.60 -60.00 46.04
N TYR A 330 21.86 -60.86 47.03
CA TYR A 330 21.73 -62.30 46.89
C TYR A 330 20.24 -62.66 46.83
N PRO A 331 19.73 -63.29 45.75
CA PRO A 331 18.29 -63.53 45.60
C PRO A 331 17.74 -64.66 46.49
N GLU A 332 18.61 -65.46 47.13
CA GLU A 332 18.18 -66.69 47.82
C GLU A 332 17.78 -66.50 49.29
N ALA A 333 17.96 -65.31 49.86
CA ALA A 333 17.42 -64.99 51.19
C ALA A 333 16.89 -63.57 51.15
N GLY A 334 15.57 -63.40 51.22
CA GLY A 334 14.88 -62.11 51.12
C GLY A 334 15.14 -61.12 52.28
N LEU A 335 16.40 -60.92 52.68
CA LEU A 335 16.81 -60.01 53.75
C LEU A 335 18.15 -59.30 53.40
N PRO A 336 18.29 -58.01 53.73
CA PRO A 336 19.52 -57.25 53.44
C PRO A 336 20.74 -57.78 54.23
N ALA A 337 21.91 -57.80 53.58
CA ALA A 337 23.18 -58.43 54.01
C ALA A 337 23.72 -58.05 55.42
N LYS A 338 23.13 -57.06 56.08
CA LYS A 338 23.51 -56.59 57.43
C LYS A 338 22.94 -57.44 58.58
N PHE A 339 22.31 -58.57 58.28
CA PHE A 339 21.71 -59.48 59.27
C PHE A 339 22.15 -60.96 59.16
N HIS A 340 23.28 -61.26 58.49
CA HIS A 340 23.76 -62.65 58.42
C HIS A 340 24.55 -63.05 59.69
N PRO A 341 24.20 -64.15 60.40
CA PRO A 341 24.75 -64.47 61.72
C PRO A 341 26.09 -65.22 61.74
N PHE A 342 26.90 -65.17 60.68
CA PHE A 342 28.22 -65.82 60.64
C PHE A 342 29.29 -64.89 60.06
N THR A 343 29.63 -63.86 60.83
CA THR A 343 30.95 -63.21 60.76
C THR A 343 31.45 -63.10 62.20
N ALA A 344 32.27 -64.09 62.58
CA ALA A 344 33.18 -64.04 63.72
C ALA A 344 34.56 -63.59 63.22
#